data_AF-A0A484V3N0-F1
#
_entry.id   AF-A0A484V3N0-F1
#
_cell.length_a   1.000
_cell.length_b   1.000
_cell.length_c   1.000
_cell.angle_alpha   90.00
_cell.angle_beta   90.00
_cell.angle_gamma   90.00
#
_symmetry.space_group_name_H-M   'P 1'
#
loop_
_entity.id
_entity.type
_entity.pdbx_description
1 polymer ?
#
loop_
_entity_poly.entity_id
_entity_poly.type
_entity_poly.pdbx_seq_one_letter_code
_entity_poly.pdbx_strand_id
1 'polypeptide(L)'
;MDYARAPLPRGHGPTSMSTSFPIREECPPGACQCGRDVLLGDPQGDTRILMLTKAEEKKLVARLENIESLEDLQRMQARMAAQLGMVVTITPGAGEVRTVRGFHIEIEDRPGLCSKTRQTVPAAIRRGLDRRPEIAWALLDSQDLLGGLF
;
A
#
# COMPACT_ATOMS: atom_id res chain seq x y z
N MET A 1 16.49 62.12 29.85
CA MET A 1 16.04 61.89 28.46
C MET A 1 16.37 60.44 28.18
N ASP A 2 15.47 59.58 28.63
CA ASP A 2 15.73 58.16 28.83
C ASP A 2 14.87 57.38 27.84
N TYR A 3 15.51 56.91 26.77
CA TYR A 3 14.86 56.03 25.81
C TYR A 3 14.76 54.62 26.41
N ALA A 4 13.59 54.32 26.98
CA ALA A 4 13.24 52.98 27.44
C ALA A 4 13.18 52.02 26.24
N ARG A 5 14.07 51.01 26.25
CA ARG A 5 14.07 49.88 25.30
C ARG A 5 12.82 49.01 25.52
N ALA A 6 11.94 48.98 24.54
CA ALA A 6 10.85 48.00 24.48
C ALA A 6 11.42 46.58 24.22
N PRO A 7 10.87 45.53 24.85
CA PRO A 7 11.29 44.16 24.59
C PRO A 7 10.68 43.62 23.28
N LEU A 8 11.49 42.90 22.49
CA LEU A 8 11.09 42.24 21.25
C LEU A 8 10.06 41.11 21.51
N PRO A 9 9.06 40.91 20.62
CA PRO A 9 8.15 39.78 20.73
C PRO A 9 8.88 38.46 20.42
N ARG A 10 8.69 37.47 21.30
CA ARG A 10 9.25 36.11 21.13
C ARG A 10 8.57 35.44 19.95
N GLY A 11 9.35 35.19 18.89
CA GLY A 11 8.93 34.37 17.76
C GLY A 11 8.53 32.98 18.24
N HIS A 12 7.30 32.59 17.96
CA HIS A 12 6.84 31.23 18.13
C HIS A 12 7.48 30.40 17.01
N GLY A 13 8.33 29.44 17.37
CA GLY A 13 8.90 28.48 16.43
C GLY A 13 7.82 27.62 15.77
N PRO A 14 8.11 26.97 14.63
CA PRO A 14 7.13 26.19 13.90
C PRO A 14 6.57 25.08 14.79
N THR A 15 5.26 25.08 14.96
CA THR A 15 4.49 24.00 15.59
C THR A 15 4.71 22.73 14.77
N SER A 16 5.58 21.86 15.29
CA SER A 16 5.69 20.48 14.84
C SER A 16 4.38 19.77 15.18
N MET A 17 3.46 19.71 14.20
CA MET A 17 2.24 18.91 14.30
C MET A 17 2.62 17.43 14.26
N SER A 18 2.98 16.89 15.42
CA SER A 18 3.16 15.45 15.61
C SER A 18 1.79 14.77 15.66
N THR A 19 1.24 14.43 14.50
CA THR A 19 0.16 13.43 14.41
C THR A 19 0.72 12.10 14.87
N SER A 20 0.45 11.73 16.12
CA SER A 20 0.94 10.54 16.80
C SER A 20 0.24 9.26 16.32
N PHE A 21 0.27 8.98 15.03
CA PHE A 21 -0.11 7.67 14.50
C PHE A 21 1.12 6.77 14.48
N PRO A 22 1.01 5.49 14.89
CA PRO A 22 2.13 4.57 14.83
C PRO A 22 2.48 4.31 13.36
N ILE A 23 3.57 4.92 12.90
CA ILE A 23 4.18 4.61 11.63
C ILE A 23 5.16 3.44 11.81
N ARG A 24 5.35 2.64 10.75
CA ARG A 24 6.32 1.54 10.67
C ARG A 24 7.69 1.99 11.17
N GLU A 25 8.50 1.08 11.73
CA GLU A 25 9.91 1.35 12.03
C GLU A 25 10.74 1.51 10.75
N GLU A 26 11.87 2.20 10.84
CA GLU A 26 12.79 2.31 9.70
C GLU A 26 13.19 0.93 9.17
N CYS A 27 13.47 0.86 7.87
CA CYS A 27 13.97 -0.39 7.32
C CYS A 27 15.40 -0.64 7.80
N PRO A 28 15.76 -1.90 8.14
CA PRO A 28 17.14 -2.23 8.45
C PRO A 28 18.08 -1.78 7.31
N PRO A 29 19.31 -1.36 7.62
CA PRO A 29 20.27 -0.92 6.61
C PRO A 29 20.49 -2.01 5.56
N GLY A 30 20.34 -1.67 4.28
CA GLY A 30 20.45 -2.60 3.16
C GLY A 30 19.23 -3.50 2.89
N ALA A 31 18.20 -3.49 3.75
CA ALA A 31 17.02 -4.35 3.58
C ALA A 31 15.97 -3.77 2.61
N CYS A 32 15.94 -2.45 2.43
CA CYS A 32 14.94 -1.82 1.58
C CYS A 32 15.34 -0.42 1.08
N GLN A 33 15.20 -0.20 -0.22
CA GLN A 33 15.41 1.10 -0.89
C GLN A 33 14.09 1.88 -1.09
N CYS A 34 13.15 1.77 -0.14
CA CYS A 34 11.78 2.28 -0.33
C CYS A 34 11.66 3.81 -0.30
N GLY A 35 12.72 4.57 -0.04
CA GLY A 35 12.64 6.03 0.03
C GLY A 35 11.75 6.54 1.18
N ARG A 36 11.72 5.83 2.32
CA ARG A 36 10.94 6.23 3.50
C ARG A 36 11.29 7.65 3.95
N ASP A 37 12.58 7.96 4.08
CA ASP A 37 13.05 9.26 4.58
C ASP A 37 12.71 10.39 3.60
N VAL A 38 12.78 10.10 2.29
CA VAL A 38 12.34 11.01 1.23
C VAL A 38 10.85 11.32 1.39
N LEU A 39 10.03 10.31 1.63
CA LEU A 39 8.59 10.48 1.82
C LEU A 39 8.25 11.21 3.13
N LEU A 40 8.99 10.98 4.22
CA LEU A 40 8.80 11.70 5.49
C LEU A 40 9.23 13.17 5.41
N GLY A 41 10.20 13.48 4.55
CA GLY A 41 10.67 14.84 4.31
C GLY A 41 9.82 15.63 3.31
N ASP A 42 8.94 14.98 2.57
CA ASP A 42 8.06 15.61 1.58
C ASP A 42 6.72 16.05 2.21
N PRO A 43 6.44 17.37 2.31
CA PRO A 43 5.17 17.87 2.85
C PRO A 43 3.94 17.51 1.99
N GLN A 44 4.13 17.10 0.74
CA GLN A 44 3.07 16.66 -0.17
C GLN A 44 3.08 15.13 -0.35
N GLY A 45 4.00 14.44 0.31
CA GLY A 45 4.15 12.99 0.26
C GLY A 45 2.96 12.26 0.88
N ASP A 46 2.48 11.22 0.20
CA ASP A 46 1.44 10.33 0.75
C ASP A 46 2.01 9.41 1.83
N THR A 47 2.07 9.92 3.06
CA THR A 47 2.63 9.20 4.23
C THR A 47 1.76 8.06 4.73
N ARG A 48 0.55 7.85 4.19
CA ARG A 48 -0.37 6.77 4.60
C ARG A 48 0.26 5.39 4.52
N ILE A 49 1.09 5.14 3.51
CA ILE A 49 1.80 3.86 3.35
C ILE A 49 2.73 3.55 4.52
N LEU A 50 3.21 4.57 5.24
CA LEU A 50 4.05 4.40 6.42
C LEU A 50 3.26 3.88 7.63
N MET A 51 1.94 3.96 7.62
CA MET A 51 1.08 3.37 8.66
C MET A 51 1.01 1.84 8.55
N LEU A 52 1.51 1.24 7.46
CA LEU A 52 1.63 -0.21 7.32
C LEU A 52 2.77 -0.75 8.18
N THR A 53 2.53 -0.84 9.48
CA THR A 53 3.45 -1.47 10.45
C THR A 53 3.60 -2.96 10.16
N LYS A 54 4.61 -3.60 10.74
CA LYS A 54 4.79 -5.07 10.63
C LYS A 54 3.55 -5.85 11.11
N ALA A 55 2.85 -5.33 12.13
CA ALA A 55 1.62 -5.93 12.63
C ALA A 55 0.46 -5.77 11.63
N GLU A 56 0.31 -4.56 11.06
CA GLU A 56 -0.72 -4.30 10.04
C GLU A 56 -0.45 -5.07 8.74
N GLU A 57 0.82 -5.20 8.32
CA GLU A 57 1.21 -6.06 7.20
C GLU A 57 0.80 -7.52 7.45
N LYS A 58 1.05 -8.05 8.66
CA LYS A 58 0.65 -9.42 9.01
C LYS A 58 -0.86 -9.60 8.95
N LYS A 59 -1.64 -8.64 9.46
CA LYS A 59 -3.11 -8.65 9.38
C LYS A 59 -3.60 -8.59 7.93
N LEU A 60 -2.99 -7.72 7.12
CA LEU A 60 -3.34 -7.57 5.71
C LEU A 60 -3.07 -8.87 4.95
N VAL A 61 -1.89 -9.45 5.08
CA VAL A 61 -1.51 -10.73 4.46
C VAL A 61 -2.48 -11.83 4.87
N ALA A 62 -2.76 -11.98 6.17
CA ALA A 62 -3.70 -12.99 6.64
C ALA A 62 -5.12 -12.79 6.07
N ARG A 63 -5.57 -11.53 5.92
CA ARG A 63 -6.87 -11.24 5.31
C ARG A 63 -6.90 -11.57 3.82
N LEU A 64 -5.84 -11.25 3.09
CA LEU A 64 -5.71 -11.53 1.65
C LEU A 64 -5.63 -13.04 1.36
N GLU A 65 -4.99 -13.81 2.22
CA GLU A 65 -4.94 -15.29 2.13
C GLU A 65 -6.31 -15.96 2.38
N ASN A 66 -7.25 -15.25 3.00
CA ASN A 66 -8.58 -15.73 3.32
C ASN A 66 -9.66 -14.88 2.63
N ILE A 67 -9.39 -14.39 1.41
CA ILE A 67 -10.40 -13.72 0.59
C ILE A 67 -11.50 -14.71 0.24
N GLU A 68 -12.73 -14.22 0.27
CA GLU A 68 -13.89 -15.09 0.14
C GLU A 68 -14.56 -15.10 -1.23
N SER A 69 -14.48 -13.98 -1.95
CA SER A 69 -15.12 -13.78 -3.25
C SER A 69 -14.37 -12.71 -4.07
N LEU A 70 -14.70 -12.58 -5.35
CA LEU A 70 -14.20 -11.50 -6.20
C LEU A 70 -14.54 -10.12 -5.63
N GLU A 71 -15.78 -9.92 -5.16
CA GLU A 71 -16.20 -8.67 -4.53
C GLU A 71 -15.38 -8.38 -3.28
N ASP A 72 -15.05 -9.40 -2.48
CA ASP A 72 -14.22 -9.25 -1.30
C ASP A 72 -12.79 -8.82 -1.68
N LEU A 73 -12.21 -9.41 -2.73
CA LEU A 73 -10.93 -8.98 -3.29
C LEU A 73 -10.97 -7.52 -3.78
N GLN A 74 -12.03 -7.12 -4.50
CA GLN A 74 -12.22 -5.75 -4.98
C GLN A 74 -12.35 -4.76 -3.81
N ARG A 75 -13.14 -5.10 -2.78
CA ARG A 75 -13.24 -4.29 -1.55
C ARG A 75 -11.89 -4.16 -0.86
N MET A 76 -11.10 -5.24 -0.81
CA MET A 76 -9.76 -5.20 -0.23
C MET A 76 -8.83 -4.29 -1.04
N GLN A 77 -8.84 -4.35 -2.38
CA GLN A 77 -8.08 -3.45 -3.24
C GLN A 77 -8.46 -1.98 -3.00
N ALA A 78 -9.77 -1.67 -2.98
CA ALA A 78 -10.25 -0.32 -2.71
C ALA A 78 -9.85 0.19 -1.31
N ARG A 79 -9.89 -0.68 -0.28
CA ARG A 79 -9.44 -0.33 1.08
C ARG A 79 -7.94 -0.08 1.15
N MET A 80 -7.12 -0.89 0.47
CA MET A 80 -5.67 -0.67 0.40
C MET A 80 -5.34 0.67 -0.29
N ALA A 81 -6.04 1.00 -1.37
CA ALA A 81 -5.89 2.30 -2.03
C ALA A 81 -6.36 3.45 -1.13
N ALA A 82 -7.51 3.33 -0.46
CA ALA A 82 -8.04 4.40 0.39
C ALA A 82 -7.21 4.63 1.66
N GLN A 83 -6.77 3.55 2.33
CA GLN A 83 -6.12 3.62 3.64
C GLN A 83 -4.60 3.76 3.55
N LEU A 84 -3.97 3.17 2.52
CA LEU A 84 -2.51 3.12 2.37
C LEU A 84 -2.02 3.80 1.09
N GLY A 85 -2.94 4.21 0.20
CA GLY A 85 -2.61 4.63 -1.17
C GLY A 85 -1.96 3.51 -2.00
N MET A 86 -2.07 2.26 -1.57
CA MET A 86 -1.46 1.12 -2.24
C MET A 86 -2.43 0.56 -3.27
N VAL A 87 -2.12 0.76 -4.55
CA VAL A 87 -2.89 0.23 -5.67
C VAL A 87 -2.29 -1.11 -6.08
N VAL A 88 -3.14 -2.14 -6.14
CA VAL A 88 -2.78 -3.48 -6.59
C VAL A 88 -3.56 -3.75 -7.86
N THR A 89 -2.87 -4.23 -8.89
CA THR A 89 -3.44 -4.57 -10.19
C THR A 89 -3.29 -6.07 -10.41
N ILE A 90 -4.35 -6.71 -10.89
CA ILE A 90 -4.38 -8.15 -11.19
C ILE A 90 -4.83 -8.33 -12.63
N THR A 91 -3.95 -8.84 -13.49
CA THR A 91 -4.22 -9.05 -14.92
C THR A 91 -3.92 -10.49 -15.34
N PRO A 92 -4.68 -11.06 -16.29
CA PRO A 92 -4.39 -12.34 -16.90
C PRO A 92 -3.11 -12.21 -17.74
N GLY A 93 -2.25 -13.23 -17.67
CA GLY A 93 -1.06 -13.33 -18.50
C GLY A 93 -1.38 -13.82 -19.91
N ALA A 94 -0.47 -13.57 -20.85
CA ALA A 94 -0.67 -13.85 -22.27
C ALA A 94 -0.68 -15.36 -22.64
N GLY A 95 -0.59 -16.29 -21.68
CA GLY A 95 -0.53 -17.73 -21.91
C GLY A 95 -1.49 -18.50 -21.02
N GLU A 96 -2.39 -19.28 -21.64
CA GLU A 96 -3.30 -20.26 -21.04
C GLU A 96 -3.82 -19.90 -19.63
N VAL A 97 -4.69 -18.90 -19.59
CA VAL A 97 -5.21 -18.34 -18.34
C VAL A 97 -6.38 -19.18 -17.85
N ARG A 98 -6.04 -20.26 -17.14
CA ARG A 98 -6.99 -21.13 -16.44
C ARG A 98 -6.49 -21.57 -15.07
N THR A 99 -5.38 -20.98 -14.62
CA THR A 99 -4.75 -21.30 -13.35
C THR A 99 -4.31 -20.03 -12.64
N VAL A 100 -4.20 -20.09 -11.32
CA VAL A 100 -3.76 -18.97 -10.48
C VAL A 100 -2.38 -18.43 -10.86
N ARG A 101 -1.52 -19.31 -11.41
CA ARG A 101 -0.19 -18.93 -11.91
C ARG A 101 -0.23 -18.06 -13.15
N GLY A 102 -1.35 -18.06 -13.87
CA GLY A 102 -1.55 -17.22 -15.04
C GLY A 102 -1.82 -15.76 -14.72
N PHE A 103 -1.99 -15.35 -13.45
CA PHE A 103 -2.22 -13.94 -13.11
C PHE A 103 -0.92 -13.19 -12.79
N HIS A 104 -0.75 -12.05 -13.45
CA HIS A 104 0.17 -11.01 -13.04
C HIS A 104 -0.48 -10.21 -11.92
N ILE A 105 0.22 -10.09 -10.80
CA ILE A 105 -0.22 -9.33 -9.64
C ILE A 105 0.88 -8.36 -9.28
N GLU A 106 0.60 -7.08 -9.48
CA GLU A 106 1.56 -5.99 -9.39
C GLU A 106 1.05 -4.93 -8.43
N ILE A 107 1.98 -4.21 -7.79
CA ILE A 107 1.68 -3.09 -6.91
C ILE A 107 2.32 -1.86 -7.53
N GLU A 108 1.54 -0.79 -7.68
CA GLU A 108 2.04 0.47 -8.25
C GLU A 108 3.25 0.98 -7.45
N ASP A 109 4.30 1.36 -8.17
CA ASP A 109 5.54 1.81 -7.56
C ASP A 109 5.33 3.13 -6.82
N ARG A 110 5.72 3.18 -5.55
CA ARG A 110 5.67 4.42 -4.77
C ARG A 110 6.69 4.50 -3.66
N PRO A 111 7.14 5.73 -3.29
CA PRO A 111 7.94 5.95 -2.11
C PRO A 111 7.24 5.42 -0.85
N GLY A 112 8.01 4.96 0.13
CA GLY A 112 7.54 4.32 1.36
C GLY A 112 7.16 2.84 1.24
N LEU A 113 6.87 2.32 0.03
CA LEU A 113 6.47 0.93 -0.15
C LEU A 113 7.65 -0.05 -0.02
N CYS A 114 7.60 -0.89 1.01
CA CYS A 114 8.67 -1.83 1.33
C CYS A 114 8.85 -2.92 0.25
N SER A 115 10.10 -3.28 -0.05
CA SER A 115 10.46 -4.41 -0.91
C SER A 115 9.83 -5.73 -0.47
N LYS A 116 9.71 -5.91 0.85
CA LYS A 116 9.02 -7.06 1.44
C LYS A 116 7.53 -7.04 1.13
N THR A 117 6.85 -5.92 1.35
CA THR A 117 5.41 -5.77 1.09
C THR A 117 5.08 -6.00 -0.39
N ARG A 118 5.94 -5.53 -1.30
CA ARG A 118 5.86 -5.79 -2.74
C ARG A 118 5.88 -7.27 -3.12
N GLN A 119 6.44 -8.12 -2.26
CA GLN A 119 6.48 -9.56 -2.48
C GLN A 119 5.39 -10.29 -1.68
N THR A 120 5.16 -9.89 -0.42
CA THR A 120 4.24 -10.58 0.48
C THR A 120 2.78 -10.39 0.09
N VAL A 121 2.38 -9.18 -0.33
CA VAL A 121 0.99 -8.89 -0.73
C VAL A 121 0.61 -9.66 -2.00
N PRO A 122 1.38 -9.64 -3.10
CA PRO A 122 1.06 -10.45 -4.28
C PRO A 122 1.09 -11.95 -3.99
N ALA A 123 2.01 -12.42 -3.14
CA ALA A 123 2.04 -13.82 -2.73
C ALA A 123 0.81 -14.22 -1.89
N ALA A 124 0.31 -13.32 -1.03
CA ALA A 124 -0.89 -13.55 -0.23
C ALA A 124 -2.15 -13.65 -1.11
N ILE A 125 -2.27 -12.76 -2.10
CA ILE A 125 -3.38 -12.81 -3.07
C ILE A 125 -3.33 -14.11 -3.87
N ARG A 126 -2.14 -14.52 -4.37
CA ARG A 126 -1.98 -15.83 -5.04
C ARG A 126 -2.45 -16.98 -4.17
N ARG A 127 -2.05 -17.01 -2.89
CA ARG A 127 -2.51 -18.03 -1.94
C ARG A 127 -4.03 -18.00 -1.72
N GLY A 128 -4.64 -16.82 -1.70
CA GLY A 128 -6.10 -16.66 -1.63
C GLY A 128 -6.80 -17.24 -2.85
N LEU A 129 -6.30 -16.94 -4.06
CA LEU A 129 -6.81 -17.48 -5.32
C LEU A 129 -6.60 -19.00 -5.43
N ASP A 130 -5.47 -19.54 -4.95
CA ASP A 130 -5.21 -20.98 -4.90
C ASP A 130 -6.19 -21.72 -3.98
N ARG A 131 -6.60 -21.08 -2.88
CA ARG A 131 -7.57 -21.65 -1.94
C ARG A 131 -9.01 -21.60 -2.44
N ARG A 132 -9.34 -20.57 -3.23
CA ARG A 132 -10.67 -20.36 -3.82
C ARG A 132 -10.54 -20.09 -5.31
N PRO A 133 -10.33 -21.13 -6.14
CA PRO A 133 -10.15 -20.97 -7.58
C PRO A 133 -11.37 -20.36 -8.25
N GLU A 134 -12.55 -20.40 -7.63
CA GLU A 134 -13.77 -19.71 -8.08
C GLU A 134 -13.55 -18.21 -8.28
N ILE A 135 -12.69 -17.58 -7.46
CA ILE A 135 -12.35 -16.17 -7.58
C ILE A 135 -11.50 -15.92 -8.84
N ALA A 136 -10.58 -16.84 -9.16
CA ALA A 136 -9.77 -16.77 -10.37
C ALA A 136 -10.65 -16.87 -11.62
N TRP A 137 -11.64 -17.77 -11.63
CA TRP A 137 -12.61 -17.86 -12.73
C TRP A 137 -13.45 -16.61 -12.88
N ALA A 138 -13.96 -16.06 -11.77
CA ALA A 138 -14.72 -14.82 -11.78
C ALA A 138 -13.88 -13.61 -12.23
N LEU A 139 -12.58 -13.57 -11.87
CA LEU A 139 -11.65 -12.56 -12.38
C LEU A 139 -11.53 -12.64 -13.90
N LEU A 140 -11.32 -13.83 -14.45
CA LEU A 140 -11.25 -14.03 -15.89
C LEU A 140 -12.53 -13.59 -16.58
N ASP A 141 -13.69 -14.02 -16.08
CA ASP A 141 -14.99 -13.63 -16.63
C ASP A 141 -15.18 -12.11 -16.59
N SER A 142 -14.89 -11.46 -15.46
CA SER A 142 -14.99 -10.00 -15.34
C SER A 142 -14.07 -9.23 -16.29
N GLN A 143 -12.89 -9.78 -16.59
CA GLN A 143 -11.91 -9.16 -17.48
C GLN A 143 -12.11 -9.53 -18.93
N ASP A 144 -12.72 -10.68 -19.25
CA ASP A 144 -13.19 -11.04 -20.59
C ASP A 144 -14.38 -10.15 -20.99
N LEU A 145 -15.29 -9.89 -20.04
CA LEU A 145 -16.40 -8.93 -20.20
C LEU A 145 -15.91 -7.49 -20.42
N LEU A 146 -14.74 -7.11 -19.88
CA LEU A 146 -14.11 -5.79 -20.09
C LEU A 146 -13.08 -5.79 -21.24
N GLY A 147 -12.61 -6.97 -21.65
CA GLY A 147 -11.47 -7.20 -22.54
C GLY A 147 -11.72 -6.96 -24.04
N GLY A 148 -12.91 -6.50 -24.39
CA GLY A 148 -13.20 -5.96 -25.72
C GLY A 148 -12.83 -4.49 -25.91
N LEU A 149 -12.35 -3.80 -24.87
CA LEU A 149 -12.16 -2.33 -24.90
C LEU A 149 -10.90 -1.87 -24.15
N PHE A 150 -9.72 -2.39 -24.48
CA PHE A 150 -8.44 -1.69 -24.22
C PHE A 150 -7.45 -1.95 -25.35
#